data_AF-A0A382YWM6-F1
#
_entry.id   AF-A0A382YWM6-F1
#
_cell.length_a   1.000
_cell.length_b   1.000
_cell.length_c   1.000
_cell.angle_alpha   90.00
_cell.angle_beta   90.00
_cell.angle_gamma   90.00
#
_symmetry.space_group_name_H-M   'P 1'
#
loop_
_entity.id
_entity.type
_entity.pdbx_description
1 polymer ?
#
loop_
_entity_poly.entity_id
_entity_poly.type
_entity_poly.pdbx_seq_one_letter_code
_entity_poly.pdbx_strand_id
1 'polypeptide(L)'
;MRSAGCIFNDIVDRDLDKKVQRTRERPIASGKISVSEAFMYIAFLCLISLLILFQFNSLTIILGISSLALAFAYPFMKRITYWPQLFLGLTFNWGIIMGWTSITNSISIEPIILYLSAIFWTLGYDTIYGLQDIHDDEIIGVKSTSIKFKNNVK
;
A
#
# COMPACT_ATOMS: atom_id res chain seq x y z
N MET A 1 -9.24 0.07 7.43
CA MET A 1 -7.80 0.37 7.22
C MET A 1 -7.42 0.63 5.77
N ARG A 2 -7.75 -0.25 4.80
CA ARG A 2 -7.39 -0.09 3.37
C ARG A 2 -7.67 1.31 2.81
N SER A 3 -8.89 1.81 2.97
CA SER A 3 -9.29 3.12 2.42
C SER A 3 -8.45 4.27 2.97
N ALA A 4 -8.10 4.25 4.26
CA ALA A 4 -7.22 5.26 4.86
C ALA A 4 -5.81 5.23 4.23
N GLY A 5 -5.26 4.03 4.00
CA GLY A 5 -3.98 3.86 3.30
C GLY A 5 -4.02 4.36 1.86
N CYS A 6 -5.11 4.10 1.11
CA CYS A 6 -5.30 4.61 -0.25
C CYS A 6 -5.39 6.14 -0.28
N ILE A 7 -6.15 6.75 0.63
CA ILE A 7 -6.25 8.23 0.73
C ILE A 7 -4.88 8.81 1.05
N PHE A 8 -4.14 8.21 1.99
CA PHE A 8 -2.80 8.67 2.32
C PHE A 8 -1.84 8.55 1.13
N ASN A 9 -1.92 7.46 0.36
CA ASN A 9 -1.18 7.29 -0.87
C ASN A 9 -1.48 8.43 -1.88
N ASP A 10 -2.76 8.73 -2.11
CA ASP A 10 -3.18 9.82 -2.99
C ASP A 10 -2.73 11.20 -2.47
N ILE A 11 -2.69 11.43 -1.15
CA ILE A 11 -2.13 12.66 -0.56
C ILE A 11 -0.64 12.79 -0.88
N VAL A 12 0.13 11.73 -0.65
CA VAL A 12 1.59 11.71 -0.87
C VAL A 12 1.91 11.87 -2.35
N ASP A 13 1.10 11.27 -3.22
CA ASP A 13 1.34 11.21 -4.66
C ASP A 13 0.67 12.32 -5.46
N ARG A 14 -0.14 13.18 -4.85
CA ARG A 14 -0.94 14.22 -5.54
C ARG A 14 -0.19 15.02 -6.61
N ASP A 15 1.07 15.38 -6.37
CA ASP A 15 1.85 16.24 -7.27
C ASP A 15 2.52 15.45 -8.41
N LEU A 16 2.72 14.15 -8.21
CA LEU A 16 3.09 13.20 -9.26
C LEU A 16 1.85 12.85 -10.09
N ASP A 17 0.74 12.55 -9.42
CA ASP A 17 -0.50 12.12 -10.05
C ASP A 17 -1.07 13.17 -11.00
N LYS A 18 -0.87 14.47 -10.72
CA LYS A 18 -1.20 15.59 -11.62
C LYS A 18 -0.47 15.56 -12.97
N LYS A 19 0.73 14.97 -13.00
CA LYS A 19 1.60 14.93 -14.19
C LYS A 19 1.33 13.73 -15.09
N VAL A 20 0.61 12.73 -14.58
CA VAL A 20 0.35 11.46 -15.26
C VAL A 20 -1.08 11.46 -15.83
N GLN A 21 -1.22 11.19 -17.13
CA GLN A 21 -2.50 11.29 -17.84
C GLN A 21 -3.60 10.44 -17.18
N ARG A 22 -3.24 9.24 -16.71
CA ARG A 22 -4.16 8.29 -16.07
C ARG A 22 -4.67 8.75 -14.70
N THR A 23 -3.87 9.50 -13.94
CA THR A 23 -4.16 9.80 -12.53
C THR A 23 -4.46 11.27 -12.26
N ARG A 24 -4.31 12.15 -13.24
CA ARG A 24 -4.56 13.60 -13.09
C ARG A 24 -5.97 13.94 -12.59
N GLU A 25 -6.94 13.06 -12.85
CA GLU A 25 -8.35 13.27 -12.48
C GLU A 25 -8.72 12.69 -11.10
N ARG A 26 -7.76 12.07 -10.39
CA ARG A 26 -7.97 11.59 -9.02
C ARG A 26 -8.43 12.73 -8.12
N PRO A 27 -9.33 12.48 -7.14
CA PRO A 27 -9.98 13.56 -6.39
C PRO A 27 -9.04 14.56 -5.73
N ILE A 28 -7.93 14.10 -5.14
CA ILE A 28 -6.95 14.97 -4.46
C ILE A 28 -6.02 15.65 -5.49
N ALA A 29 -5.59 14.92 -6.51
CA ALA A 29 -4.74 15.47 -7.58
C ALA A 29 -5.45 16.59 -8.36
N SER A 30 -6.74 16.40 -8.67
CA SER A 30 -7.56 17.37 -9.39
C SER A 30 -8.16 18.47 -8.52
N GLY A 31 -7.91 18.47 -7.20
CA GLY A 31 -8.44 19.45 -6.26
C GLY A 31 -9.95 19.34 -5.98
N LYS A 32 -10.60 18.24 -6.35
CA LYS A 32 -12.02 17.97 -5.99
C LYS A 32 -12.19 17.75 -4.49
N ILE A 33 -11.14 17.26 -3.82
CA ILE A 33 -11.05 17.11 -2.38
C ILE A 33 -9.74 17.77 -1.93
N SER A 34 -9.82 18.65 -0.94
CA SER A 34 -8.64 19.28 -0.34
C SER A 34 -7.84 18.29 0.50
N VAL A 35 -6.54 18.56 0.69
CA VAL A 35 -5.69 17.71 1.56
C VAL A 35 -6.20 17.69 3.00
N SER A 36 -6.75 18.80 3.49
CA SER A 36 -7.35 18.88 4.82
C SER A 36 -8.55 17.95 4.96
N GLU A 37 -9.47 17.97 3.99
CA GLU A 37 -10.62 17.05 3.96
C GLU A 37 -10.17 15.58 3.87
N ALA A 38 -9.16 15.29 3.05
CA ALA A 38 -8.58 13.95 2.96
C ALA A 38 -8.05 13.46 4.32
N PHE A 39 -7.39 14.31 5.10
CA PHE A 39 -6.95 13.94 6.46
C PHE A 39 -8.12 13.71 7.42
N MET A 40 -9.22 14.47 7.30
CA MET A 40 -10.43 14.19 8.09
C MET A 40 -11.01 12.79 7.77
N TYR A 41 -11.05 12.40 6.49
CA TYR A 41 -11.45 11.05 6.10
C TYR A 41 -10.51 9.96 6.64
N ILE A 42 -9.19 10.19 6.58
CA ILE A 42 -8.21 9.26 7.17
C ILE A 42 -8.47 9.10 8.66
N ALA A 43 -8.61 10.19 9.41
CA ALA A 43 -8.83 10.14 10.85
C ALA A 43 -10.11 9.38 11.21
N PHE A 44 -11.21 9.65 10.50
CA PHE A 44 -12.49 8.96 10.68
C PHE A 44 -12.39 7.45 10.40
N LEU A 45 -11.77 7.08 9.28
CA LEU A 45 -11.59 5.68 8.88
C LEU A 45 -10.63 4.92 9.82
N CYS A 46 -9.59 5.60 10.31
CA CYS A 46 -8.67 5.05 11.30
C CYS A 46 -9.37 4.84 12.65
N LEU A 47 -10.21 5.78 13.09
CA LEU A 47 -10.99 5.63 14.31
C LEU A 47 -11.93 4.42 14.24
N ILE A 48 -12.70 4.28 13.16
CA ILE A 48 -13.56 3.10 12.95
C ILE A 48 -12.73 1.82 12.95
N SER A 49 -11.60 1.83 12.24
CA SER A 49 -10.72 0.66 12.18
C SER A 49 -10.16 0.29 13.55
N LEU A 50 -9.83 1.27 14.38
CA LEU A 50 -9.32 1.07 15.75
C LEU A 50 -10.39 0.49 16.67
N LEU A 51 -11.63 0.98 16.59
CA LEU A 51 -12.76 0.45 17.37
C LEU A 51 -13.02 -1.03 17.07
N ILE A 52 -12.94 -1.40 15.78
CA ILE A 52 -13.03 -2.80 15.34
C ILE A 52 -11.83 -3.60 15.84
N LEU A 53 -10.62 -3.05 15.75
CA LEU A 53 -9.39 -3.74 16.16
C LEU A 53 -9.42 -4.11 17.65
N PHE A 54 -9.93 -3.23 18.52
CA PHE A 54 -10.05 -3.49 19.95
C PHE A 54 -11.03 -4.60 20.33
N GLN A 55 -11.82 -5.12 19.39
CA GLN A 55 -12.67 -6.29 19.64
C GLN A 55 -11.91 -7.62 19.54
N PHE A 56 -10.64 -7.60 19.13
CA PHE A 56 -9.81 -8.80 18.97
C PHE A 56 -8.86 -9.04 20.16
N ASN A 57 -8.17 -10.19 20.14
CA ASN A 57 -7.15 -10.51 21.11
C ASN A 57 -5.92 -9.57 21.04
N SER A 58 -5.17 -9.49 22.15
CA SER A 58 -4.02 -8.60 22.29
C SER A 58 -2.95 -8.79 21.20
N LEU A 59 -2.71 -10.03 20.77
CA LEU A 59 -1.75 -10.32 19.71
C LEU A 59 -2.17 -9.66 18.38
N THR A 60 -3.44 -9.81 18.01
CA THR A 60 -4.00 -9.21 16.79
C THR A 60 -4.04 -7.69 16.87
N ILE A 61 -4.32 -7.12 18.05
CA ILE A 61 -4.26 -5.67 18.28
C ILE A 61 -2.85 -5.14 18.01
N ILE A 62 -1.82 -5.77 18.59
CA ILE A 62 -0.42 -5.37 18.41
C ILE A 62 -0.03 -5.44 16.93
N LEU A 63 -0.38 -6.54 16.25
CA LEU A 63 -0.11 -6.73 14.82
C LEU A 63 -0.88 -5.74 13.92
N GLY A 64 -2.09 -5.37 14.32
CA GLY A 64 -2.89 -4.36 13.63
C GLY A 64 -2.26 -2.98 13.73
N ILE A 65 -1.80 -2.59 14.91
CA ILE A 65 -1.11 -1.31 15.11
C ILE A 65 0.23 -1.31 14.35
N SER A 66 0.99 -2.41 14.37
CA SER A 66 2.27 -2.48 13.65
C SER A 66 2.12 -2.35 12.13
N SER A 67 0.96 -2.74 11.58
CA SER A 67 0.67 -2.60 10.14
C SER A 67 0.68 -1.14 9.65
N LEU A 68 0.42 -0.18 10.55
CA LEU A 68 0.41 1.24 10.23
C LEU A 68 1.78 1.72 9.72
N ALA A 69 2.87 1.18 10.27
CA ALA A 69 4.22 1.52 9.84
C ALA A 69 4.44 1.20 8.36
N LEU A 70 4.00 0.01 7.91
CA LEU A 70 4.07 -0.38 6.50
C LEU A 70 3.14 0.47 5.62
N ALA A 71 1.89 0.64 6.06
CA ALA A 71 0.87 1.37 5.30
C ALA A 71 1.26 2.84 5.02
N PHE A 72 1.86 3.51 6.01
CA PHE A 72 2.31 4.90 5.85
C PHE A 72 3.69 5.03 5.21
N ALA A 73 4.56 4.01 5.34
CA ALA A 73 5.87 4.04 4.66
C ALA A 73 5.76 3.74 3.15
N TYR A 74 4.84 2.85 2.77
CA TYR A 74 4.71 2.34 1.40
C TYR A 74 4.67 3.43 0.29
N PRO A 75 3.86 4.49 0.38
CA PRO A 75 3.76 5.51 -0.69
C PRO A 75 5.10 6.19 -1.01
N PHE A 76 6.01 6.25 -0.04
CA PHE A 76 7.33 6.86 -0.23
C PHE A 76 8.31 5.94 -0.98
N MET A 77 8.04 4.64 -1.06
CA MET A 77 9.00 3.65 -1.57
C MET A 77 9.39 3.89 -3.02
N LYS A 78 8.46 4.37 -3.87
CA LYS A 78 8.77 4.71 -5.26
C LYS A 78 9.74 5.89 -5.44
N ARG A 79 9.98 6.67 -4.39
CA ARG A 79 10.97 7.76 -4.37
C ARG A 79 12.35 7.25 -3.89
N ILE A 80 12.37 6.16 -3.13
CA ILE A 80 13.56 5.68 -2.41
C ILE A 80 14.18 4.48 -3.14
N THR A 81 13.38 3.50 -3.55
CA THR A 81 13.84 2.19 -4.04
C THR A 81 13.16 1.80 -5.36
N TYR A 82 13.80 0.92 -6.12
CA TYR A 82 13.23 0.26 -7.32
C TYR A 82 12.34 -0.96 -6.98
N TRP A 83 12.02 -1.17 -5.71
CA TRP A 83 11.19 -2.28 -5.25
C TRP A 83 9.89 -1.86 -4.55
N PRO A 84 9.18 -0.78 -4.94
CA PRO A 84 7.95 -0.39 -4.24
C PRO A 84 6.87 -1.49 -4.29
N GLN A 85 6.84 -2.30 -5.35
CA GLN A 85 5.98 -3.48 -5.50
C GLN A 85 6.16 -4.50 -4.36
N LEU A 86 7.40 -4.68 -3.88
CA LEU A 86 7.67 -5.58 -2.75
C LEU A 86 7.05 -5.02 -1.45
N PHE A 87 7.18 -3.71 -1.23
CA PHE A 87 6.58 -3.03 -0.08
C PHE A 87 5.05 -2.97 -0.16
N LEU A 88 4.49 -2.90 -1.38
CA LEU A 88 3.06 -3.09 -1.60
C LEU A 88 2.65 -4.48 -1.15
N GLY A 89 3.38 -5.52 -1.57
CA GLY A 89 3.14 -6.89 -1.16
C GLY A 89 3.15 -7.07 0.37
N LEU A 90 4.14 -6.47 1.05
CA LEU A 90 4.22 -6.48 2.52
C LEU A 90 2.98 -5.83 3.16
N THR A 91 2.62 -4.64 2.68
CA THR A 91 1.50 -3.87 3.24
C THR A 91 0.15 -4.54 2.99
N PHE A 92 -0.09 -4.96 1.75
CA PHE A 92 -1.40 -5.42 1.29
C PHE A 92 -1.78 -6.78 1.88
N ASN A 93 -0.79 -7.66 2.05
CA ASN A 93 -1.01 -9.03 2.49
C ASN A 93 -0.97 -9.20 4.01
N TRP A 94 -0.66 -8.14 4.77
CA TRP A 94 -0.55 -8.19 6.25
C TRP A 94 -1.81 -8.74 6.92
N GLY A 95 -2.97 -8.54 6.29
CA GLY A 95 -4.25 -9.08 6.72
C GLY A 95 -4.29 -10.61 6.84
N ILE A 96 -3.41 -11.35 6.15
CA ILE A 96 -3.30 -12.81 6.29
C ILE A 96 -2.88 -13.18 7.70
N ILE A 97 -1.83 -12.54 8.23
CA ILE A 97 -1.33 -12.80 9.58
C ILE A 97 -2.40 -12.39 10.61
N MET A 98 -2.98 -11.20 10.44
CA MET A 98 -4.02 -10.71 11.35
C MET A 98 -5.27 -11.60 11.35
N GLY A 99 -5.70 -12.06 10.17
CA GLY A 99 -6.83 -12.98 10.03
C GLY A 99 -6.58 -14.28 10.80
N TRP A 100 -5.39 -14.85 10.66
CA TRP A 100 -4.98 -16.03 11.41
C TRP A 100 -4.98 -15.79 12.92
N THR A 101 -4.28 -14.74 13.40
CA THR A 101 -4.15 -14.49 14.84
C THR A 101 -5.46 -14.08 15.48
N SER A 102 -6.39 -13.50 14.72
CA SER A 102 -7.72 -13.10 15.24
C SER A 102 -8.52 -14.27 15.79
N ILE A 103 -8.34 -15.47 15.20
CA ILE A 103 -9.05 -16.70 15.56
C ILE A 103 -8.19 -17.57 16.48
N THR A 104 -6.93 -17.78 16.12
CA THR A 104 -6.06 -18.77 16.81
C THR A 104 -5.28 -18.20 17.98
N ASN A 105 -5.20 -16.87 18.09
CA ASN A 105 -4.38 -16.15 19.08
C ASN A 105 -2.93 -16.66 19.18
N SER A 106 -2.37 -17.15 18.07
CA SER A 106 -1.01 -17.67 17.99
C SER A 106 -0.45 -17.47 16.59
N ILE A 107 0.87 -17.52 16.43
CA ILE A 107 1.54 -17.50 15.13
C ILE A 107 2.13 -18.87 14.90
N SER A 108 1.76 -19.48 13.79
CA SER A 108 2.33 -20.73 13.30
C SER A 108 2.98 -20.50 11.93
N ILE A 109 3.57 -21.55 11.33
CA ILE A 109 4.32 -21.42 10.09
C ILE A 109 3.41 -21.23 8.86
N GLU A 110 2.19 -21.76 8.92
CA GLU A 110 1.19 -21.74 7.84
C GLU A 110 0.83 -20.31 7.38
N PRO A 111 0.41 -19.36 8.25
CA PRO A 111 0.12 -17.99 7.83
C PRO A 111 1.35 -17.25 7.32
N ILE A 112 2.56 -17.62 7.78
CA ILE A 112 3.81 -17.01 7.32
C ILE A 112 4.11 -17.45 5.89
N ILE A 113 4.01 -18.75 5.59
CA ILE A 113 4.21 -19.28 4.24
C ILE A 113 3.18 -18.65 3.28
N LEU A 114 1.92 -18.58 3.69
CA LEU A 114 0.87 -17.97 2.88
C LEU A 114 1.15 -16.47 2.63
N TYR A 115 1.55 -15.74 3.67
CA TYR A 115 1.91 -14.33 3.57
C TYR A 115 3.09 -14.09 2.62
N LEU A 116 4.17 -14.87 2.73
CA LEU A 116 5.32 -14.81 1.81
C LEU A 116 4.91 -15.12 0.37
N SER A 117 4.09 -16.14 0.16
CA SER A 117 3.58 -16.51 -1.17
C SER A 117 2.77 -15.35 -1.77
N ALA A 118 1.90 -14.73 -0.98
CA ALA A 118 1.09 -13.60 -1.40
C ALA A 118 1.93 -12.34 -1.70
N ILE A 119 3.01 -12.10 -0.96
CA ILE A 119 3.95 -11.01 -1.27
C ILE A 119 4.58 -11.20 -2.66
N PHE A 120 5.06 -12.41 -2.97
CA PHE A 120 5.65 -12.69 -4.29
C PHE A 120 4.62 -12.63 -5.41
N TRP A 121 3.38 -13.05 -5.15
CA TRP A 121 2.27 -12.86 -6.09
C TRP A 121 2.02 -11.38 -6.37
N THR A 122 1.92 -10.55 -5.33
CA THR A 122 1.78 -9.09 -5.46
C THR A 122 2.95 -8.46 -6.19
N LEU A 123 4.18 -8.85 -5.87
CA LEU A 123 5.36 -8.40 -6.58
C LEU A 123 5.26 -8.72 -8.08
N GLY A 124 4.83 -9.93 -8.43
CA GLY A 124 4.68 -10.36 -9.82
C GLY A 124 3.63 -9.56 -10.58
N TYR A 125 2.37 -9.60 -10.14
CA TYR A 125 1.29 -8.95 -10.89
C TYR A 125 1.43 -7.42 -10.91
N ASP A 126 1.93 -6.80 -9.83
CA ASP A 126 2.09 -5.35 -9.77
C ASP A 126 3.29 -4.87 -10.59
N THR A 127 4.30 -5.72 -10.78
CA THR A 127 5.37 -5.46 -11.76
C THR A 127 4.82 -5.48 -13.18
N ILE A 128 3.97 -6.45 -13.52
CA ILE A 128 3.31 -6.53 -14.85
C ILE A 128 2.43 -5.30 -15.06
N TYR A 129 1.63 -4.93 -14.05
CA TYR A 129 0.81 -3.73 -14.10
C TYR A 129 1.66 -2.48 -14.37
N GLY A 130 2.78 -2.33 -13.65
CA GLY A 130 3.71 -1.21 -13.78
C GLY A 130 4.48 -1.14 -15.11
N LEU A 131 4.44 -2.16 -15.97
CA LEU A 131 5.01 -2.08 -17.31
C LEU A 131 4.28 -1.04 -18.18
N GLN A 132 2.99 -0.82 -17.94
CA GLN A 132 2.18 0.15 -18.66
C GLN A 132 2.53 1.59 -18.31
N ASP A 133 3.05 1.82 -17.10
CA ASP A 133 3.36 3.15 -16.58
C ASP A 133 4.85 3.52 -16.80
N ILE A 134 5.68 2.69 -17.46
CA ILE A 134 7.13 2.94 -17.61
C ILE A 134 7.43 4.32 -18.19
N HIS A 135 6.74 4.70 -19.28
CA HIS A 135 7.02 5.97 -19.95
C HIS A 135 6.75 7.17 -19.05
N ASP A 136 5.60 7.17 -18.38
CA ASP A 136 5.20 8.23 -17.46
C ASP A 136 6.11 8.26 -16.23
N ASP A 137 6.43 7.08 -15.67
CA ASP A 137 7.26 6.93 -14.48
C ASP A 137 8.69 7.47 -14.71
N GLU A 138 9.25 7.26 -15.91
CA GLU A 138 10.57 7.79 -16.30
C GLU A 138 10.57 9.31 -16.42
N ILE A 139 9.51 9.89 -17.00
CA ILE A 139 9.36 11.34 -17.14
C ILE A 139 9.26 12.02 -15.77
N ILE A 140 8.50 11.44 -14.85
CA ILE A 140 8.34 11.98 -13.49
C ILE A 140 9.46 11.58 -12.53
N GLY A 141 10.37 10.70 -12.96
CA GLY A 141 11.56 10.29 -12.21
C GLY A 141 11.28 9.39 -11.01
N VAL A 142 10.19 8.61 -11.03
CA VAL A 142 9.91 7.62 -9.97
C VAL A 142 10.58 6.29 -10.28
N LYS A 143 10.75 5.46 -9.25
CA LYS A 143 11.39 4.15 -9.35
C LYS A 143 10.34 3.06 -9.18
N SER A 144 10.48 1.99 -9.94
CA SER A 144 9.61 0.81 -9.91
C SER A 144 10.37 -0.44 -10.36
N THR A 145 9.86 -1.63 -10.04
CA THR A 145 10.44 -2.88 -10.53
C THR A 145 10.35 -2.97 -12.05
N SER A 146 9.28 -2.45 -12.65
CA SER A 146 9.12 -2.36 -14.09
C SER A 146 10.23 -1.53 -14.74
N ILE A 147 10.55 -0.35 -14.20
CA ILE A 147 11.71 0.43 -14.67
C ILE A 147 13.01 -0.34 -14.50
N LYS A 148 13.21 -1.00 -13.35
CA LYS A 148 14.43 -1.76 -13.07
C LYS A 148 14.69 -2.87 -14.08
N PHE A 149 13.63 -3.53 -14.54
CA PHE A 149 13.70 -4.66 -15.47
C PHE A 149 13.29 -4.33 -16.90
N LYS A 150 13.15 -3.04 -17.26
CA LYS A 150 12.65 -2.58 -18.56
C LYS A 150 13.38 -3.17 -19.79
N ASN A 151 14.66 -3.47 -19.66
CA ASN A 151 15.49 -4.04 -20.75
C ASN A 151 15.46 -5.58 -20.80
N ASN A 152 14.83 -6.24 -19.83
CA ASN A 152 14.81 -7.70 -19.67
C ASN A 152 13.41 -8.19 -19.31
N VAL A 153 12.37 -7.59 -19.88
CA VAL A 153 10.99 -8.05 -19.73
C VAL A 153 10.87 -9.39 -20.46
N LYS A 154 10.56 -10.46 -19.74
CA LYS A 154 10.36 -11.82 -20.26
C LYS A 154 8.91 -12.23 -20.13
#